data_AF-A0A087TGQ3-F1
#
_entry.id   AF-A0A087TGQ3-F1
#
_cell.length_a   1.000
_cell.length_b   1.000
_cell.length_c   1.000
_cell.angle_alpha   90.00
_cell.angle_beta   90.00
_cell.angle_gamma   90.00
#
_symmetry.space_group_name_H-M   'P 1'
#
loop_
_entity.id
_entity.type
_entity.pdbx_description
1 polymer ?
#
loop_
_entity_poly.entity_id
_entity_poly.type
_entity_poly.pdbx_seq_one_letter_code
_entity_poly.pdbx_strand_id
1 'polypeptide(L)'
;MKKENLVQVWNLNCLSWRGRINEGSLAITYASWAPDSRHILILCEFHVSLKIWSITSETCVEIDSPKPIENCFAFSSCGKYFVVVNRTKLKDYLSVYACDTWQIIKIFPVDTKDLSSIQLSPVDLVIGVIDALIEYKILFYSVDGRLLGKYTKEGHIG
;
A
#
# COMPACT_ATOMS: atom_id res chain seq x y z
N MET A 1 -23.28 -4.68 21.22
CA MET A 1 -21.84 -4.63 21.55
C MET A 1 -21.17 -3.75 20.50
N LYS A 2 -20.72 -2.55 20.86
CA LYS A 2 -20.09 -1.61 19.93
C LYS A 2 -18.68 -2.15 19.66
N LYS A 3 -18.33 -2.41 18.40
CA LYS A 3 -16.97 -2.80 18.03
C LYS A 3 -16.10 -1.56 18.25
N GLU A 4 -15.14 -1.64 19.16
CA GLU A 4 -14.23 -0.51 19.39
C GLU A 4 -13.34 -0.32 18.16
N ASN A 5 -13.30 0.90 17.65
CA ASN A 5 -12.53 1.28 16.48
C ASN A 5 -11.09 1.61 16.88
N LEU A 6 -10.33 0.60 17.29
CA LEU A 6 -9.05 0.77 17.98
C LEU A 6 -8.02 -0.25 17.50
N VAL A 7 -6.80 0.23 17.24
CA VAL A 7 -5.61 -0.62 17.14
C VAL A 7 -4.86 -0.54 18.46
N GLN A 8 -4.57 -1.71 19.04
CA GLN A 8 -3.77 -1.85 20.25
C GLN A 8 -2.42 -2.45 19.91
N VAL A 9 -1.38 -1.94 20.56
CA VAL A 9 0.00 -2.40 20.40
C VAL A 9 0.48 -2.86 21.76
N TRP A 10 0.94 -4.11 21.85
CA TRP A 10 1.40 -4.71 23.10
C TRP A 10 2.90 -4.88 23.09
N ASN A 11 3.53 -4.55 24.22
CA ASN A 11 4.91 -4.94 24.48
C ASN A 11 4.92 -6.33 25.11
N LEU A 12 5.52 -7.30 24.43
CA LEU A 12 5.60 -8.69 24.90
C LEU A 12 6.40 -8.84 26.21
N ASN A 13 7.33 -7.93 26.47
CA ASN A 13 8.16 -7.91 27.68
C ASN A 13 7.52 -7.09 28.82
N CYS A 14 6.48 -6.31 28.53
CA CYS A 14 5.84 -5.41 29.50
C CYS A 14 4.34 -5.33 29.22
N LEU A 15 3.57 -6.24 29.82
CA LEU A 15 2.12 -6.37 29.59
C LEU A 15 1.29 -5.16 30.09
N SER A 16 1.90 -4.28 30.89
CA SER A 16 1.28 -3.04 31.35
C SER A 16 1.36 -1.91 30.31
N TRP A 17 2.40 -1.91 29.45
CA TRP A 17 2.49 -0.91 28.38
C TRP A 17 1.60 -1.30 27.20
N ARG A 18 0.78 -0.34 26.75
CA ARG A 18 -0.13 -0.50 25.61
C ARG A 18 -0.17 0.79 24.80
N GLY A 19 0.35 0.73 23.57
CA GLY A 19 0.06 1.76 22.57
C GLY A 19 -1.40 1.66 22.11
N ARG A 20 -2.07 2.80 21.92
CA ARG A 20 -3.46 2.85 21.44
C ARG A 20 -3.54 3.85 20.30
N ILE A 21 -4.05 3.40 19.16
CA ILE A 21 -4.29 4.23 17.98
C ILE A 21 -5.80 4.25 17.72
N ASN A 22 -6.40 5.43 17.86
CA ASN A 22 -7.83 5.65 17.65
C ASN A 22 -8.05 6.43 16.36
N GLU A 23 -8.64 5.79 15.36
CA GLU A 23 -8.94 6.42 14.08
C GLU A 23 -10.38 6.94 14.03
N GLY A 24 -10.63 8.04 14.76
CA GLY A 24 -11.85 8.83 14.63
C GLY A 24 -13.16 8.04 14.46
N SER A 25 -13.96 8.42 13.47
CA SER A 25 -15.32 7.91 13.24
C SER A 25 -15.42 6.74 12.24
N LEU A 26 -14.37 6.45 11.45
CA LEU A 26 -14.40 5.41 10.41
C LEU A 26 -13.78 4.12 10.93
N ALA A 27 -14.45 2.98 10.76
CA ALA A 27 -13.94 1.72 11.28
C ALA A 27 -12.62 1.31 10.61
N ILE A 28 -11.67 0.81 11.39
CA ILE A 28 -10.41 0.25 10.91
C ILE A 28 -10.71 -1.11 10.28
N THR A 29 -10.37 -1.26 8.99
CA THR A 29 -10.59 -2.49 8.22
C THR A 29 -9.32 -3.31 8.09
N TYR A 30 -8.15 -2.67 8.13
CA TYR A 30 -6.85 -3.30 7.99
C TYR A 30 -5.82 -2.61 8.89
N ALA A 31 -4.95 -3.43 9.50
CA ALA A 31 -3.79 -2.95 10.22
C ALA A 31 -2.60 -3.89 9.99
N SER A 32 -1.41 -3.34 9.74
CA SER A 32 -0.19 -4.13 9.59
C SER A 32 1.04 -3.35 10.02
N TRP A 33 2.09 -4.05 10.44
CA TRP A 33 3.37 -3.45 10.73
C TRP A 33 4.09 -3.01 9.45
N ALA A 34 4.76 -1.87 9.51
CA ALA A 34 5.82 -1.56 8.56
C ALA A 34 7.07 -2.41 8.87
N PRO A 35 7.95 -2.63 7.88
CA PRO A 35 9.17 -3.43 8.05
C PRO A 35 10.12 -2.92 9.16
N ASP A 36 10.03 -1.65 9.51
CA ASP A 36 10.90 -1.03 10.52
C ASP A 36 10.47 -1.30 11.97
N SER A 37 9.36 -2.02 12.18
CA SER A 37 8.81 -2.35 13.51
C SER A 37 8.50 -1.14 14.39
N ARG A 38 8.38 0.06 13.82
CA ARG A 38 8.04 1.31 14.52
C ARG A 38 6.82 2.00 13.94
N HIS A 39 6.45 1.64 12.71
CA HIS A 39 5.25 2.18 12.07
C HIS A 39 4.17 1.12 11.89
N ILE A 40 2.91 1.57 11.95
CA ILE A 40 1.72 0.76 11.73
C ILE A 40 0.90 1.40 10.61
N LEU A 41 0.56 0.59 9.62
CA LEU A 41 -0.29 0.95 8.51
C LEU A 41 -1.73 0.69 8.91
N ILE A 42 -2.60 1.66 8.67
CA ILE A 42 -4.01 1.59 8.99
C ILE A 42 -4.82 2.00 7.76
N LEU A 43 -5.76 1.15 7.36
CA LEU A 43 -6.83 1.53 6.43
C LEU A 43 -8.15 1.59 7.18
N CYS A 44 -8.91 2.64 6.88
CA CYS A 44 -10.26 2.84 7.39
C CYS A 44 -11.31 2.45 6.34
N GLU A 45 -12.55 2.23 6.78
CA GLU A 45 -13.71 1.95 5.93
C GLU A 45 -13.85 2.98 4.80
N PHE A 46 -14.39 2.49 3.68
CA PHE A 46 -14.46 3.21 2.40
C PHE A 46 -13.08 3.57 1.80
N HIS A 47 -11.99 3.12 2.43
CA HIS A 47 -10.60 3.30 2.03
C HIS A 47 -10.27 4.75 1.65
N VAL A 48 -10.86 5.69 2.39
CA VAL A 48 -10.72 7.13 2.13
C VAL A 48 -9.30 7.59 2.45
N SER A 49 -8.62 6.89 3.36
CA SER A 49 -7.27 7.21 3.78
C SER A 49 -6.49 5.95 4.14
N LEU A 50 -5.20 5.98 3.78
CA LEU A 50 -4.19 5.06 4.25
C LEU A 50 -3.26 5.87 5.16
N LYS A 51 -3.15 5.43 6.40
CA LYS A 51 -2.38 6.14 7.43
C LYS A 51 -1.21 5.31 7.89
N ILE A 52 -0.12 6.00 8.19
CA ILE A 52 1.10 5.41 8.72
C ILE A 52 1.39 6.06 10.06
N TRP A 53 1.20 5.30 11.13
CA TRP A 53 1.37 5.73 12.50
C TRP A 53 2.72 5.32 13.06
N SER A 54 3.50 6.27 13.54
CA SER A 54 4.70 5.99 14.33
C SER A 54 4.34 5.77 15.79
N ILE A 55 4.64 4.59 16.32
CA ILE A 55 4.46 4.29 17.75
C ILE A 55 5.57 4.90 18.62
N THR A 56 6.67 5.36 18.02
CA THR A 56 7.79 5.95 18.76
C THR A 56 7.71 7.46 18.88
N SER A 57 7.18 8.14 17.87
CA SER A 57 7.07 9.62 17.84
C SER A 57 5.64 10.13 17.93
N GLU A 58 4.64 9.23 17.99
CA GLU A 58 3.21 9.57 18.03
C GLU A 58 2.75 10.45 16.83
N THR A 59 3.46 10.37 15.71
CA THR A 59 3.15 11.08 14.48
C THR A 59 2.39 10.20 13.50
N CYS A 60 1.54 10.80 12.68
CA CYS A 60 0.80 10.12 11.63
C CYS A 60 1.09 10.79 10.27
N VAL A 61 1.40 9.96 9.27
CA VAL A 61 1.48 10.37 7.86
C VAL A 61 0.27 9.81 7.13
N GLU A 62 -0.44 10.67 6.39
CA GLU A 62 -1.60 10.28 5.59
C GLU A 62 -1.21 10.20 4.11
N ILE A 63 -1.65 9.14 3.44
CA ILE A 63 -1.48 8.92 2.01
C ILE A 63 -2.80 9.23 1.33
N ASP A 64 -2.75 10.18 0.40
CA ASP A 64 -3.92 10.70 -0.30
C ASP A 64 -4.40 9.76 -1.41
N SER A 65 -5.72 9.56 -1.49
CA SER A 65 -6.38 8.84 -2.59
C SER A 65 -5.86 7.42 -2.85
N PRO A 66 -5.61 6.59 -1.81
CA PRO A 66 -5.17 5.23 -2.01
C PRO A 66 -6.28 4.44 -2.73
N LYS A 67 -5.89 3.52 -3.59
CA LYS A 67 -6.86 2.63 -4.21
C LYS A 67 -7.42 1.67 -3.14
N PRO A 68 -8.75 1.49 -3.05
CA PRO A 68 -9.45 0.77 -1.97
C PRO A 68 -9.28 -0.76 -1.99
N ILE A 69 -8.06 -1.28 -2.14
CA ILE A 69 -7.84 -2.72 -2.35
C ILE A 69 -6.61 -3.16 -1.55
N GLU A 70 -6.75 -4.20 -0.71
CA GLU A 70 -5.66 -4.71 0.14
C GLU A 70 -4.40 -5.08 -0.66
N ASN A 71 -4.56 -5.50 -1.91
CA ASN A 71 -3.45 -5.87 -2.82
C ASN A 71 -2.90 -4.70 -3.64
N CYS A 72 -3.24 -3.45 -3.29
CA CYS A 72 -2.80 -2.24 -3.99
C CYS A 72 -1.69 -1.48 -3.25
N PHE A 73 -1.03 -2.11 -2.28
CA PHE A 73 0.21 -1.61 -1.70
C PHE A 73 1.15 -2.75 -1.34
N ALA A 74 2.45 -2.46 -1.27
CA ALA A 74 3.47 -3.43 -0.92
C ALA A 74 4.72 -2.75 -0.35
N PHE A 75 5.38 -3.44 0.57
CA PHE A 75 6.73 -3.10 1.00
C PHE A 75 7.77 -3.83 0.16
N SER A 76 8.88 -3.15 -0.10
CA SER A 76 10.10 -3.80 -0.60
C SER A 76 10.61 -4.81 0.44
N SER A 77 11.20 -5.89 -0.04
CA SER A 77 11.85 -6.94 0.77
C SER A 77 12.95 -6.37 1.67
N CYS A 78 13.69 -5.35 1.21
CA CYS A 78 14.69 -4.62 1.99
C CYS A 78 14.10 -3.59 2.98
N GLY A 79 12.78 -3.40 2.98
CA GLY A 79 12.08 -2.46 3.86
C GLY A 79 12.28 -0.97 3.55
N LYS A 80 13.01 -0.60 2.50
CA LYS A 80 13.33 0.80 2.16
C LYS A 80 12.23 1.53 1.40
N TYR A 81 11.43 0.80 0.63
CA TYR A 81 10.41 1.37 -0.23
C TYR A 81 9.03 0.86 0.14
N PHE A 82 8.07 1.78 0.08
CA PHE A 82 6.65 1.48 0.13
C PHE A 82 6.01 1.92 -1.18
N VAL A 83 5.32 0.99 -1.85
CA VAL A 83 4.63 1.27 -3.11
C VAL A 83 3.14 1.16 -2.86
N VAL A 84 2.39 2.16 -3.30
CA VAL A 84 0.92 2.18 -3.18
C VAL A 84 0.31 2.69 -4.47
N VAL A 85 -0.83 2.10 -4.83
CA VAL A 85 -1.63 2.54 -5.97
C VAL A 85 -2.53 3.67 -5.51
N ASN A 86 -2.54 4.76 -6.26
CA ASN A 86 -3.42 5.89 -6.04
C ASN A 86 -4.32 6.08 -7.25
N ARG A 87 -5.57 6.51 -7.02
CA ARG A 87 -6.53 6.76 -8.09
C ARG A 87 -6.97 8.22 -8.08
N THR A 88 -6.73 8.90 -9.19
CA THR A 88 -7.15 10.30 -9.38
C THR A 88 -7.79 10.44 -10.75
N LYS A 89 -9.00 11.01 -10.82
CA LYS A 89 -9.74 11.21 -12.08
C LYS A 89 -9.83 9.94 -12.95
N LEU A 90 -10.14 8.80 -12.31
CA LEU A 90 -10.25 7.47 -12.95
C LEU A 90 -8.95 6.92 -13.56
N LYS A 91 -7.80 7.54 -13.28
CA LYS A 91 -6.49 7.02 -13.68
C LYS A 91 -5.73 6.49 -12.47
N ASP A 92 -5.15 5.30 -12.64
CA ASP A 92 -4.28 4.68 -11.64
C ASP A 92 -2.83 5.16 -11.79
N TYR A 93 -2.21 5.42 -10.65
CA TYR A 93 -0.81 5.79 -10.49
C TYR A 93 -0.16 4.88 -9.47
N LEU A 94 1.14 4.64 -9.62
CA LEU A 94 1.98 4.12 -8.55
C LEU A 94 2.70 5.27 -7.89
N SER A 95 2.61 5.33 -6.57
CA SER A 95 3.41 6.22 -5.74
C SER A 95 4.40 5.38 -4.95
N VAL A 96 5.67 5.78 -5.01
CA VAL A 96 6.79 5.14 -4.32
C VAL A 96 7.26 6.09 -3.22
N TYR A 97 7.27 5.59 -1.99
CA TYR A 97 7.68 6.31 -0.78
C TYR A 97 8.97 5.70 -0.22
N ALA A 98 9.80 6.54 0.39
CA ALA A 98 10.90 6.09 1.25
C ALA A 98 10.34 5.77 2.64
N CYS A 99 10.57 4.56 3.17
CA CYS A 99 9.99 4.14 4.46
C CYS A 99 10.59 4.85 5.68
N ASP A 100 11.80 5.41 5.56
CA ASP A 100 12.48 6.09 6.67
C ASP A 100 11.90 7.48 6.96
N THR A 101 11.42 8.15 5.93
CA THR A 101 10.94 9.54 5.95
C THR A 101 9.47 9.66 5.54
N TRP A 102 8.90 8.62 4.96
CA TRP A 102 7.58 8.59 4.31
C TRP A 102 7.40 9.69 3.28
N GLN A 103 8.49 10.14 2.66
CA GLN A 103 8.47 11.10 1.56
C GLN A 103 8.27 10.40 0.23
N ILE A 104 7.52 11.05 -0.67
CA ILE A 104 7.32 10.59 -2.04
C ILE A 104 8.64 10.69 -2.81
N ILE A 105 9.10 9.56 -3.33
CA ILE A 105 10.24 9.46 -4.24
C ILE A 105 9.76 9.67 -5.68
N LYS A 106 8.66 8.99 -6.04
CA LYS A 106 8.16 8.99 -7.42
C LYS A 106 6.66 8.77 -7.47
N ILE A 107 6.01 9.41 -8.43
CA ILE A 107 4.64 9.10 -8.84
C ILE A 107 4.65 8.95 -10.36
N PHE A 108 4.01 7.90 -10.88
CA PHE A 108 3.88 7.70 -12.31
C PHE A 108 2.59 6.96 -12.69
N PRO A 109 1.98 7.28 -13.84
CA PRO A 109 0.78 6.60 -14.30
C PRO A 109 1.12 5.18 -14.76
N VAL A 110 0.16 4.26 -14.57
CA VAL A 110 0.26 2.90 -15.11
C VAL A 110 -0.65 2.71 -16.31
N ASP A 111 -0.22 1.91 -17.27
CA ASP A 111 -1.00 1.60 -18.48
C ASP A 111 -2.05 0.51 -18.22
N THR A 112 -2.87 0.67 -17.18
CA THR A 112 -3.96 -0.26 -16.85
C THR A 112 -5.31 0.38 -17.15
N LYS A 113 -6.32 -0.46 -17.43
CA LYS A 113 -7.73 -0.03 -17.42
C LYS A 113 -8.22 0.12 -15.99
N ASP A 114 -7.95 -0.88 -15.15
CA ASP A 114 -8.33 -0.88 -13.74
C ASP A 114 -7.39 -1.82 -12.97
N LEU A 115 -6.30 -1.26 -12.41
CA LEU A 115 -5.27 -2.04 -11.70
C LEU A 115 -5.88 -2.86 -10.57
N SER A 116 -5.76 -4.18 -10.59
CA SER A 116 -6.35 -5.04 -9.55
C SER A 116 -5.40 -5.31 -8.39
N SER A 117 -4.10 -5.43 -8.66
CA SER A 117 -3.08 -5.65 -7.64
C SER A 117 -1.67 -5.28 -8.09
N ILE A 118 -0.77 -5.15 -7.12
CA ILE A 118 0.67 -5.01 -7.34
C ILE A 118 1.46 -6.07 -6.56
N GLN A 119 2.67 -6.34 -7.03
CA GLN A 119 3.66 -7.13 -6.31
C GLN A 119 5.06 -6.59 -6.58
N LEU A 120 5.86 -6.43 -5.53
CA LEU A 120 7.28 -6.11 -5.67
C LEU A 120 8.10 -7.37 -5.93
N SER A 121 9.10 -7.25 -6.81
CA SER A 121 10.06 -8.33 -7.02
C SER A 121 10.93 -8.53 -5.78
N PRO A 122 11.44 -9.75 -5.53
CA PRO A 122 12.30 -10.02 -4.35
C PRO A 122 13.60 -9.19 -4.30
N VAL A 123 14.00 -8.61 -5.43
CA VAL A 123 15.18 -7.74 -5.55
C VAL A 123 14.83 -6.25 -5.50
N ASP A 124 13.56 -5.91 -5.26
CA ASP A 124 13.05 -4.55 -5.02
C ASP A 124 13.25 -3.52 -6.14
N LEU A 125 13.54 -3.99 -7.36
CA LEU A 125 13.75 -3.11 -8.52
C LEU A 125 12.57 -3.07 -9.47
N VAL A 126 11.67 -4.05 -9.39
CA VAL A 126 10.57 -4.24 -10.34
C VAL A 126 9.25 -4.38 -9.60
N ILE A 127 8.24 -3.68 -10.09
CA ILE A 127 6.86 -3.71 -9.64
C ILE A 127 6.06 -4.44 -10.73
N GLY A 128 5.57 -5.63 -10.39
CA GLY A 128 4.54 -6.32 -11.16
C GLY A 128 3.19 -5.66 -10.91
N VAL A 129 2.49 -5.33 -11.98
CA VAL A 129 1.19 -4.65 -11.96
C VAL A 129 0.20 -5.52 -12.71
N ILE A 130 -0.86 -5.96 -12.04
CA ILE A 130 -1.92 -6.77 -12.64
C ILE A 130 -3.08 -5.85 -13.00
N ASP A 131 -3.46 -5.83 -14.27
CA ASP A 131 -4.64 -5.08 -14.74
C ASP A 131 -5.94 -5.79 -14.30
N ALA A 132 -7.09 -5.28 -14.74
CA ALA A 132 -8.38 -5.87 -14.47
C ALA A 132 -8.42 -7.35 -14.90
N LEU A 133 -9.19 -8.17 -14.17
CA LEU A 133 -9.33 -9.61 -14.40
C LEU A 133 -9.77 -9.99 -15.82
N ILE A 134 -10.34 -9.05 -16.58
CA ILE A 134 -10.85 -9.28 -17.94
C ILE A 134 -9.72 -9.25 -18.99
N GLU A 135 -8.66 -8.47 -18.78
CA GLU A 135 -7.63 -8.24 -19.80
C GLU A 135 -6.43 -9.20 -19.72
N TYR A 136 -6.31 -9.97 -18.62
CA TYR A 136 -5.16 -10.86 -18.35
C TYR A 136 -3.81 -10.21 -18.67
N LYS A 137 -3.68 -8.93 -18.34
CA LYS A 137 -2.51 -8.10 -18.64
C LYS A 137 -1.69 -7.90 -17.37
N ILE A 138 -0.39 -8.17 -17.47
CA ILE A 138 0.59 -7.88 -16.43
C ILE A 138 1.62 -6.92 -17.02
N LEU A 139 1.92 -5.86 -16.29
CA LEU A 139 2.95 -4.89 -16.63
C LEU A 139 4.08 -4.98 -15.61
N PHE A 140 5.30 -4.76 -16.06
CA PHE A 140 6.48 -4.72 -15.21
C PHE A 140 7.07 -3.31 -15.28
N TYR A 141 7.04 -2.60 -14.16
CA TYR A 141 7.63 -1.27 -14.04
C TYR A 141 8.87 -1.32 -13.17
N SER A 142 9.90 -0.54 -13.47
CA SER A 142 10.93 -0.24 -12.47
C SER A 142 10.40 0.75 -11.44
N VAL A 143 11.01 0.75 -10.26
CA VAL A 143 10.68 1.72 -9.18
C VAL A 143 10.86 3.19 -9.59
N ASP A 144 11.67 3.46 -10.62
CA ASP A 144 11.85 4.80 -11.22
C ASP A 144 10.74 5.21 -12.22
N GLY A 145 9.82 4.29 -12.54
CA GLY A 145 8.65 4.52 -13.38
C GLY A 145 8.78 4.09 -14.85
N ARG A 146 9.89 3.47 -15.26
CA ARG A 146 10.01 2.96 -16.65
C ARG A 146 9.24 1.65 -16.81
N LEU A 147 8.51 1.52 -17.93
CA LEU A 147 7.91 0.25 -18.32
C LEU A 147 9.02 -0.68 -18.87
N LEU A 148 9.24 -1.79 -18.19
CA LEU A 148 10.26 -2.79 -18.54
C LEU A 148 9.71 -3.87 -19.46
N GLY A 149 8.42 -4.18 -19.35
CA GLY A 149 7.78 -5.20 -20.16
C GLY A 149 6.29 -5.34 -19.89
N LYS A 150 5.63 -6.08 -20.76
CA LYS A 150 4.21 -6.39 -20.70
C LYS A 150 3.99 -7.85 -21.07
N TYR A 151 3.11 -8.51 -20.33
CA TYR A 151 2.52 -9.79 -20.69
C TYR A 151 1.02 -9.60 -20.91
N THR A 152 0.47 -10.26 -21.92
CA THR A 152 -0.98 -10.32 -22.16
C THR A 152 -1.28 -11.68 -22.75
N LYS A 153 -2.34 -12.33 -22.27
CA LYS A 153 -2.78 -13.58 -22.88
C LYS A 153 -3.40 -13.27 -24.24
N GLU A 154 -2.79 -13.73 -25.33
CA GLU A 154 -3.45 -13.69 -26.63
C GLU A 154 -4.64 -14.66 -26.61
N GLY A 155 -5.83 -14.16 -26.98
CA GLY A 155 -6.99 -15.01 -27.17
C GLY A 155 -6.70 -15.97 -28.32
N HIS A 156 -6.54 -17.26 -28.03
CA HIS A 156 -6.69 -18.28 -29.05
C HIS A 156 -8.15 -18.26 -29.50
N ILE A 157 -8.40 -17.60 -30.64
CA ILE A 157 -9.61 -17.80 -31.43
C ILE A 157 -9.30 -19.04 -32.27
N GLY A 158 -9.70 -20.21 -31.76
CA GLY A 158 -9.83 -21.43 -32.55
C GLY A 158 -11.19 -21.52 -33.20
#